data_AF-A0A7X7DDE8-F1
#
_entry.id   AF-A0A7X7DDE8-F1
#
_cell.length_a   1.000
_cell.length_b   1.000
_cell.length_c   1.000
_cell.angle_alpha   90.00
_cell.angle_beta   90.00
_cell.angle_gamma   90.00
#
_symmetry.space_group_name_H-M   'P 1'
#
loop_
_entity.id
_entity.type
_entity.pdbx_description
1 polymer ?
#
loop_
_entity_poly.entity_id
_entity_poly.type
_entity_poly.pdbx_seq_one_letter_code
_entity_poly.pdbx_strand_id
1 'polypeptide(L)'
;MAPMVAMEAYTRARVSRADSHLVRLRVSALNGCRYCTAMHRRDARKDGWDDARILAAELADSRGDQLTEDQRAVARFADAVTHIDGEESVPDELWAEVVRHRGESGAGQVLMEIVTINAWNRIGVATRLDPRSLRGVEERDIDPERPEA
;
A
#
# COMPACT_ATOMS: atom_id res chain seq x y z
N MET A 1 -0.44 20.75 -2.84
CA MET A 1 -0.40 19.35 -3.34
C MET A 1 0.63 19.10 -4.44
N ALA A 2 1.16 20.10 -5.16
CA ALA A 2 2.12 19.88 -6.26
C ALA A 2 3.33 18.96 -5.92
N PRO A 3 3.97 19.07 -4.73
CA PRO A 3 5.04 18.13 -4.36
C PRO A 3 4.57 16.68 -4.26
N MET A 4 3.41 16.44 -3.66
CA MET A 4 2.83 15.09 -3.54
C MET A 4 2.48 14.50 -4.91
N VAL A 5 1.95 15.33 -5.82
CA VAL A 5 1.66 14.91 -7.20
C VAL A 5 2.94 14.53 -7.95
N ALA A 6 4.04 15.24 -7.73
CA ALA A 6 5.33 14.91 -8.34
C ALA A 6 5.90 13.58 -7.82
N MET A 7 5.79 13.32 -6.50
CA MET A 7 6.18 12.03 -5.91
C MET A 7 5.35 10.88 -6.47
N GLU A 8 4.02 11.06 -6.56
CA GLU A 8 3.13 10.06 -7.14
C GLU A 8 3.44 9.81 -8.62
N ALA A 9 3.71 10.86 -9.40
CA ALA A 9 4.09 10.72 -10.80
C ALA A 9 5.41 9.95 -10.96
N TYR A 10 6.37 10.19 -10.06
CA TYR A 10 7.63 9.45 -10.04
C TYR A 10 7.40 7.95 -9.81
N THR A 11 6.63 7.60 -8.78
CA THR A 11 6.43 6.19 -8.39
C THR A 11 5.54 5.46 -9.39
N ARG A 12 4.47 6.09 -9.88
CA ARG A 12 3.58 5.52 -10.91
C ARG A 12 4.30 5.13 -12.20
N ALA A 13 5.36 5.85 -12.56
CA ALA A 13 6.14 5.59 -13.75
C ALA A 13 7.19 4.48 -13.59
N ARG A 14 7.45 4.00 -12.37
CA ARG A 14 8.62 3.17 -12.04
C ARG A 14 8.28 1.91 -11.27
N VAL A 15 7.29 1.97 -10.38
CA VAL A 15 6.85 0.83 -9.57
C VAL A 15 5.84 0.00 -10.36
N SER A 16 5.97 -1.32 -10.29
CA SER A 16 5.03 -2.24 -10.93
C SER A 16 3.61 -2.01 -10.37
N ARG A 17 2.57 -2.22 -11.18
CA ARG A 17 1.18 -2.07 -10.72
C ARG A 17 0.87 -2.98 -9.53
N ALA A 18 1.40 -4.21 -9.54
CA ALA A 18 1.19 -5.17 -8.48
C ALA A 18 1.82 -4.71 -7.15
N ASP A 19 3.07 -4.24 -7.18
CA ASP A 19 3.73 -3.72 -5.97
C ASP A 19 3.07 -2.43 -5.49
N SER A 20 2.63 -1.56 -6.41
CA SER A 20 1.92 -0.33 -6.06
C SER A 20 0.61 -0.62 -5.33
N HIS A 21 -0.22 -1.54 -5.82
CA HIS A 21 -1.44 -1.95 -5.10
C HIS A 21 -1.14 -2.56 -3.74
N LEU A 22 -0.18 -3.48 -3.67
CA LEU A 22 0.23 -4.13 -2.43
C LEU A 22 0.66 -3.12 -1.37
N VAL A 23 1.62 -2.25 -1.71
CA VAL A 23 2.16 -1.23 -0.81
C VAL A 23 1.07 -0.25 -0.39
N ARG A 24 0.27 0.25 -1.34
CA ARG A 24 -0.74 1.26 -1.04
C ARG A 24 -1.86 0.74 -0.15
N LEU A 25 -2.32 -0.49 -0.38
CA LEU A 25 -3.30 -1.16 0.48
C LEU A 25 -2.73 -1.39 1.87
N ARG A 26 -1.54 -2.03 1.96
CA ARG A 26 -0.93 -2.38 3.24
C ARG A 26 -0.66 -1.17 4.12
N VAL A 27 0.01 -0.15 3.56
CA VAL A 27 0.39 1.05 4.31
C VAL A 27 -0.85 1.86 4.72
N SER A 28 -1.86 1.96 3.86
CA SER A 28 -3.11 2.65 4.20
C SER A 28 -3.89 1.92 5.29
N ALA A 29 -3.90 0.58 5.27
CA ALA A 29 -4.50 -0.23 6.32
C ALA A 29 -3.77 -0.05 7.65
N LEU A 30 -2.44 -0.12 7.67
CA LEU A 30 -1.62 0.13 8.88
C LEU A 30 -1.86 1.50 9.49
N ASN A 31 -1.90 2.54 8.65
CA ASN A 31 -2.11 3.92 9.09
C ASN A 31 -3.59 4.24 9.39
N GLY A 32 -4.53 3.32 9.16
CA GLY A 32 -5.96 3.55 9.36
C GLY A 32 -6.57 4.63 8.44
N CYS A 33 -5.95 4.93 7.29
CA CYS A 33 -6.50 5.93 6.35
C CYS A 33 -7.68 5.35 5.56
N ARG A 34 -8.90 5.41 6.13
CA ARG A 34 -10.13 4.89 5.49
C ARG A 34 -10.35 5.41 4.07
N TYR A 35 -10.07 6.69 3.82
CA TYR A 35 -10.14 7.30 2.48
C TYR A 35 -9.20 6.61 1.49
N CYS A 36 -7.93 6.45 1.88
CA CYS A 36 -6.89 5.87 1.05
C CYS A 36 -7.15 4.38 0.81
N THR A 37 -7.51 3.63 1.85
CA THR A 37 -7.84 2.21 1.75
C THR A 37 -9.01 1.99 0.79
N ALA A 38 -10.10 2.76 0.90
CA ALA A 38 -11.24 2.65 -0.02
C ALA A 38 -10.86 2.96 -1.47
N MET A 39 -10.04 4.00 -1.69
CA MET A 39 -9.53 4.34 -3.01
C MET A 39 -8.73 3.17 -3.63
N HIS A 40 -7.83 2.58 -2.85
CA HIS A 40 -6.92 1.55 -3.34
C HIS A 40 -7.57 0.17 -3.48
N ARG A 41 -8.59 -0.15 -2.67
CA ARG A 41 -9.45 -1.33 -2.89
C ARG A 41 -10.15 -1.24 -4.25
N ARG A 42 -10.81 -0.10 -4.53
CA ARG A 42 -11.47 0.15 -5.82
C ARG A 42 -10.50 0.00 -6.98
N ASP A 43 -9.31 0.60 -6.87
CA ASP A 43 -8.32 0.59 -7.95
C ASP A 43 -7.72 -0.80 -8.17
N ALA A 44 -7.48 -1.57 -7.11
CA ALA A 44 -7.04 -2.96 -7.21
C ALA A 44 -8.12 -3.85 -7.86
N ARG A 45 -9.40 -3.68 -7.48
CA ARG A 45 -10.54 -4.39 -8.11
C ARG A 45 -10.67 -4.08 -9.59
N LYS A 46 -10.51 -2.81 -9.97
CA LYS A 46 -10.48 -2.38 -11.39
C LYS A 46 -9.36 -3.05 -12.19
N ASP A 47 -8.27 -3.40 -11.50
CA ASP A 47 -7.13 -4.10 -12.08
C ASP A 47 -7.21 -5.63 -11.94
N GLY A 48 -8.37 -6.14 -11.52
CA GLY A 48 -8.68 -7.57 -11.51
C GLY A 48 -8.27 -8.30 -10.23
N TRP A 49 -7.91 -7.60 -9.15
CA TRP A 49 -7.71 -8.24 -7.86
C TRP A 49 -9.06 -8.62 -7.24
N ASP A 50 -9.16 -9.86 -6.75
CA ASP A 50 -10.29 -10.30 -5.98
C ASP A 50 -10.19 -9.85 -4.51
N ASP A 51 -11.28 -10.04 -3.77
CA ASP A 51 -11.38 -9.62 -2.38
C ASP A 51 -10.41 -10.37 -1.46
N ALA A 52 -10.10 -11.63 -1.78
CA ALA A 52 -9.15 -12.45 -1.02
C ALA A 52 -7.73 -11.88 -1.13
N ARG A 53 -7.30 -11.48 -2.33
CA ARG A 53 -5.98 -10.87 -2.55
C ARG A 53 -5.87 -9.49 -1.92
N ILE A 54 -6.93 -8.68 -2.02
CA ILE A 54 -6.98 -7.36 -1.39
C ILE A 54 -6.85 -7.51 0.13
N LEU A 55 -7.62 -8.43 0.73
CA LEU A 55 -7.53 -8.71 2.16
C LEU A 55 -6.14 -9.21 2.55
N ALA A 56 -5.54 -10.11 1.76
CA ALA A 56 -4.19 -10.60 1.99
C ALA A 56 -3.14 -9.46 1.96
N ALA A 57 -3.28 -8.51 1.05
CA ALA A 57 -2.42 -7.31 0.99
C ALA A 57 -2.60 -6.41 2.22
N GLU A 58 -3.85 -6.17 2.66
CA GLU A 58 -4.13 -5.33 3.82
C GLU A 58 -3.62 -5.93 5.13
N LEU A 59 -3.72 -7.24 5.28
CA LEU A 59 -3.27 -7.97 6.48
C LEU A 59 -1.79 -8.36 6.43
N ALA A 60 -1.13 -8.21 5.27
CA ALA A 60 0.15 -8.84 4.97
C ALA A 60 0.14 -10.35 5.30
N ASP A 61 -0.98 -11.03 4.98
CA ASP A 61 -1.20 -12.39 5.41
C ASP A 61 -0.18 -13.36 4.79
N SER A 62 0.44 -14.15 5.67
CA SER A 62 1.41 -15.19 5.31
C SER A 62 0.76 -16.57 5.13
N ARG A 63 -0.52 -16.72 5.49
CA ARG A 63 -1.20 -18.02 5.60
C ARG A 63 -1.97 -18.44 4.34
N GLY A 64 -1.94 -17.65 3.27
CA GLY A 64 -2.58 -17.95 1.98
C GLY A 64 -1.63 -17.94 0.77
N ASP A 65 -2.14 -18.35 -0.38
CA ASP A 65 -1.46 -18.39 -1.68
C ASP A 65 -1.59 -17.09 -2.49
N GLN A 66 -2.29 -16.09 -1.94
CA GLN A 66 -2.61 -14.83 -2.61
C GLN A 66 -1.41 -13.91 -2.86
N LEU A 67 -0.40 -14.01 -2.00
CA LEU A 67 0.87 -13.28 -2.14
C LEU A 67 2.00 -14.28 -2.37
N THR A 68 2.90 -13.96 -3.29
CA THR A 68 4.14 -14.71 -3.49
C THR A 68 5.16 -14.39 -2.39
N GLU A 69 6.26 -15.14 -2.30
CA GLU A 69 7.31 -14.91 -1.30
C GLU A 69 7.94 -13.52 -1.43
N ASP A 70 8.24 -13.09 -2.66
CA ASP A 70 8.80 -11.77 -2.94
C ASP A 70 7.81 -10.63 -2.62
N GLN A 71 6.50 -10.85 -2.83
CA GLN A 71 5.46 -9.92 -2.41
C GLN A 71 5.35 -9.83 -0.89
N ARG A 72 5.48 -10.96 -0.19
CA ARG A 72 5.55 -10.96 1.29
C ARG A 72 6.75 -10.19 1.81
N ALA A 73 7.91 -10.26 1.14
CA ALA A 73 9.07 -9.44 1.49
C ALA A 73 8.77 -7.94 1.34
N VAL A 74 8.15 -7.53 0.23
CA VAL A 74 7.71 -6.14 0.02
C VAL A 74 6.70 -5.69 1.09
N ALA A 75 5.76 -6.55 1.49
CA ALA A 75 4.80 -6.24 2.54
C ALA A 75 5.48 -6.04 3.91
N ARG A 76 6.40 -6.93 4.31
CA ARG A 76 7.18 -6.75 5.55
C ARG A 76 8.04 -5.48 5.52
N PHE A 77 8.60 -5.16 4.36
CA PHE A 77 9.35 -3.92 4.17
C PHE A 77 8.45 -2.68 4.29
N ALA A 78 7.24 -2.72 3.74
CA ALA A 78 6.26 -1.66 3.90
C ALA A 78 5.86 -1.44 5.37
N ASP A 79 5.71 -2.52 6.15
CA ASP A 79 5.43 -2.46 7.60
C ASP A 79 6.58 -1.77 8.34
N ALA A 80 7.80 -2.26 8.14
CA ALA A 80 9.01 -1.78 8.77
C ALA A 80 9.26 -0.28 8.52
N VAL A 81 9.12 0.16 7.27
CA VAL A 81 9.30 1.58 6.90
C VAL A 81 8.15 2.46 7.41
N THR A 82 6.93 1.92 7.50
CA THR A 82 5.76 2.68 7.98
C THR A 82 5.85 2.94 9.48
N HIS A 83 6.32 1.97 10.25
CA HIS A 83 6.52 2.06 11.71
C HIS A 83 8.00 2.18 12.07
N ILE A 84 8.67 3.22 11.55
CA ILE A 84 10.04 3.54 11.97
C ILE A 84 10.09 3.91 13.46
N ASP A 85 10.93 3.21 14.19
CA ASP A 85 11.32 3.41 15.58
C ASP A 85 12.85 3.27 15.75
N GLY A 86 13.60 4.11 15.01
CA GLY A 86 15.07 4.10 15.02
C GLY A 86 15.72 3.34 13.87
N GLU A 87 17.06 3.30 13.86
CA GLU A 87 17.86 2.77 12.74
C GLU A 87 17.60 1.27 12.45
N GLU A 88 17.29 0.49 13.49
CA GLU A 88 17.05 -0.96 13.40
C GLU A 88 15.65 -1.34 12.87
N SER A 89 14.81 -0.36 12.53
CA SER A 89 13.45 -0.63 12.05
C SER A 89 13.43 -1.43 10.74
N VAL A 90 14.44 -1.22 9.91
CA VAL A 90 14.66 -1.95 8.66
C VAL A 90 16.00 -2.68 8.77
N PRO A 91 16.02 -3.95 9.19
CA PRO A 91 17.24 -4.74 9.24
C PRO A 91 17.87 -4.89 7.85
N ASP A 92 19.20 -4.97 7.79
CA ASP A 92 19.96 -5.16 6.55
C ASP A 92 19.50 -6.40 5.77
N GLU A 93 19.11 -7.47 6.46
CA GLU A 93 18.61 -8.69 5.83
C GLU A 93 17.27 -8.46 5.11
N LEU A 94 16.39 -7.63 5.66
CA LEU A 94 15.11 -7.28 5.04
C LEU A 94 15.34 -6.40 3.80
N TRP A 95 16.24 -5.42 3.89
CA TRP A 95 16.63 -4.61 2.73
C TRP A 95 17.25 -5.49 1.64
N ALA A 96 18.22 -6.33 1.99
CA ALA A 96 18.89 -7.24 1.07
C ALA A 96 17.91 -8.22 0.40
N GLU A 97 16.90 -8.69 1.14
CA GLU A 97 15.83 -9.53 0.60
C GLU A 97 15.02 -8.81 -0.47
N VAL A 98 14.57 -7.57 -0.22
CA VAL A 98 13.84 -6.78 -1.24
C VAL A 98 14.72 -6.49 -2.45
N VAL A 99 15.99 -6.13 -2.24
CA VAL A 99 16.98 -5.92 -3.31
C VAL A 99 17.17 -7.18 -4.15
N ARG A 100 17.23 -8.36 -3.54
CA ARG A 100 17.34 -9.64 -4.27
C ARG A 100 16.15 -9.88 -5.20
N HIS A 101 14.95 -9.41 -4.86
CA HIS A 101 13.75 -9.58 -5.65
C HIS A 101 13.43 -8.46 -6.65
N ARG A 102 13.96 -7.25 -6.43
CA ARG A 102 13.61 -6.06 -7.23
C ARG A 102 14.84 -5.33 -7.83
N GLY A 103 16.04 -5.75 -7.48
CA GLY A 103 17.27 -4.99 -7.71
C GLY A 103 17.32 -3.73 -6.84
N GLU A 104 18.48 -3.09 -6.81
CA GLU A 104 18.71 -1.91 -5.96
C GLU A 104 17.82 -0.71 -6.36
N SER A 105 17.71 -0.45 -7.67
CA SER A 105 16.83 0.59 -8.21
C SER A 105 15.35 0.29 -7.91
N GLY A 106 14.92 -0.96 -8.05
CA GLY A 106 13.53 -1.36 -7.76
C GLY A 106 13.21 -1.28 -6.27
N ALA A 107 14.14 -1.67 -5.40
CA ALA A 107 13.99 -1.52 -3.95
C ALA A 107 13.85 -0.04 -3.54
N GLY A 108 14.68 0.84 -4.12
CA GLY A 108 14.57 2.29 -3.91
C GLY A 108 13.24 2.87 -4.41
N GLN A 109 12.70 2.37 -5.53
CA GLN A 109 11.40 2.78 -6.04
C GLN A 109 10.25 2.33 -5.15
N VAL A 110 10.31 1.10 -4.62
CA VAL A 110 9.35 0.59 -3.63
C VAL A 110 9.41 1.40 -2.34
N LEU A 111 10.61 1.73 -1.85
CA LEU A 111 10.78 2.64 -0.70
C LEU A 111 10.11 3.99 -0.95
N MET A 112 10.33 4.59 -2.13
CA MET A 112 9.68 5.85 -2.49
C MET A 112 8.16 5.75 -2.57
N GLU A 113 7.60 4.62 -3.02
CA GLU A 113 6.15 4.38 -2.98
C GLU A 113 5.64 4.33 -1.53
N ILE A 114 6.32 3.59 -0.65
CA ILE A 114 5.97 3.50 0.78
C ILE A 114 5.98 4.89 1.43
N VAL A 115 7.02 5.69 1.19
CA VAL A 115 7.13 7.07 1.71
C VAL A 115 6.00 7.94 1.16
N THR A 116 5.71 7.83 -0.13
CA THR A 116 4.67 8.63 -0.80
C THR A 116 3.28 8.32 -0.24
N ILE A 117 2.91 7.05 -0.09
CA ILE A 117 1.60 6.68 0.47
C ILE A 117 1.52 7.03 1.97
N ASN A 118 2.62 6.91 2.72
CA ASN A 118 2.68 7.37 4.10
C ASN A 118 2.35 8.87 4.24
N ALA A 119 2.88 9.71 3.35
CA ALA A 119 2.56 11.13 3.33
C ALA A 119 1.09 11.39 2.95
N TRP A 120 0.55 10.67 1.96
CA TRP A 120 -0.86 10.75 1.60
C TRP A 120 -1.79 10.32 2.73
N ASN A 121 -1.47 9.23 3.45
CA ASN A 121 -2.24 8.78 4.59
C ASN A 121 -2.27 9.85 5.70
N ARG A 122 -1.12 10.47 6.00
CA ARG A 122 -1.05 11.56 6.98
C ARG A 122 -1.93 12.73 6.58
N ILE A 123 -1.92 13.13 5.31
CA ILE A 123 -2.79 14.19 4.80
C ILE A 123 -4.26 13.79 4.93
N GLY A 124 -4.64 12.61 4.45
CA GLY A 124 -6.02 12.12 4.48
C GLY A 124 -6.60 12.03 5.88
N VAL A 125 -5.82 11.50 6.84
CA VAL A 125 -6.22 11.41 8.24
C VAL A 125 -6.29 12.78 8.90
N ALA A 126 -5.25 13.62 8.77
CA ALA A 126 -5.21 14.94 9.41
C ALA A 126 -6.32 15.87 8.91
N THR A 127 -6.71 15.74 7.65
CA THR A 127 -7.77 16.56 7.03
C THR A 127 -9.14 15.89 7.05
N ARG A 128 -9.26 14.67 7.59
CA ARG A 128 -10.51 13.91 7.71
C ARG A 128 -11.25 13.76 6.37
N LEU A 129 -10.52 13.41 5.31
CA LEU A 129 -11.14 13.16 4.01
C LEU A 129 -12.21 12.06 4.12
N ASP A 130 -13.38 12.31 3.52
CA ASP A 130 -14.50 11.36 3.53
C ASP A 130 -14.37 10.37 2.37
N PRO A 131 -14.22 9.05 2.62
CA PRO A 131 -14.18 8.04 1.55
C PRO A 131 -15.40 8.10 0.62
N ARG A 132 -16.57 8.57 1.10
CA ARG A 132 -17.77 8.72 0.26
C ARG A 132 -17.68 9.85 -0.75
N SER A 133 -16.70 10.74 -0.62
CA SER A 133 -16.44 11.77 -1.63
C SER A 133 -15.68 11.24 -2.85
N LEU A 134 -15.22 9.97 -2.83
CA LEU A 134 -14.47 9.37 -3.93
C LEU A 134 -15.38 8.91 -5.06
N ARG A 135 -15.04 9.29 -6.29
CA ARG A 135 -15.79 8.86 -7.47
C ARG A 135 -15.62 7.36 -7.72
N GLY A 136 -16.74 6.64 -7.86
CA GLY A 136 -16.76 5.23 -8.24
C GLY A 136 -16.19 4.27 -7.18
N VAL A 137 -16.09 4.72 -5.94
CA VAL A 137 -15.92 3.86 -4.76
C VAL A 137 -17.31 3.37 -4.36
N GLU A 138 -17.44 2.08 -4.08
CA GLU A 138 -18.66 1.42 -3.62
C GLU A 138 -18.59 1.17 -2.11
N GLU A 139 -19.70 0.80 -1.48
CA GLU A 139 -19.69 0.61 -0.03
C GLU A 139 -18.76 -0.53 0.41
N ARG A 140 -18.66 -1.61 -0.38
CA ARG A 140 -17.69 -2.70 -0.17
C ARG A 140 -16.22 -2.28 -0.25
N ASP A 141 -15.90 -1.10 -0.79
CA ASP A 141 -14.56 -0.52 -0.71
C ASP A 141 -14.35 0.21 0.62
N ILE A 142 -15.39 0.85 1.15
CA ILE A 142 -15.32 1.68 2.36
C ILE A 142 -15.39 0.82 3.63
N ASP A 143 -16.28 -0.16 3.62
CA ASP A 143 -16.69 -0.95 4.78
C ASP A 143 -17.07 -2.37 4.33
N PRO A 144 -16.08 -3.24 4.04
CA PRO A 144 -16.32 -4.56 3.45
C PRO A 144 -17.05 -5.53 4.38
N GLU A 145 -17.08 -5.24 5.69
CA GLU A 145 -17.79 -6.04 6.68
C GLU A 145 -19.27 -5.62 6.83
N ARG A 146 -19.66 -4.48 6.26
CA ARG A 146 -21.04 -4.01 6.35
C ARG A 146 -21.90 -4.69 5.27
N PRO A 147 -23.06 -5.28 5.65
CA PRO A 147 -23.98 -5.84 4.67
C PRO A 147 -24.43 -4.77 3.66
N GLU A 148 -24.50 -5.14 2.38
CA GLU A 148 -25.18 -4.31 1.39
C GLU A 148 -26.66 -4.20 1.79
N ALA A 149 -27.17 -2.96 1.85
CA ALA A 149 -28.55 -2.66 2.23
C ALA A 149 -29.52 -2.93 1.09
#